data_AF-A0A536DFR3-F1
#
_entry.id   AF-A0A536DFR3-F1
#
_cell.length_a   1.000
_cell.length_b   1.000
_cell.length_c   1.000
_cell.angle_alpha   90.00
_cell.angle_beta   90.00
_cell.angle_gamma   90.00
#
_symmetry.space_group_name_H-M   'P 1'
#
loop_
_entity.id
_entity.type
_entity.pdbx_description
1 polymer ?
#
loop_
_entity_poly.entity_id
_entity_poly.type
_entity_poly.pdbx_seq_one_letter_code
_entity_poly.pdbx_strand_id
1 'polypeptide(L)'
;MPEAEETAGAPPLPNILIVDDDPAKLIALRAVLAPLGANLVEARSGADALRHLLKDDFAVILLDVRMPIMSGFETAEMIRQRPASEQTPIIFVTAFEQAETNLGRGYELGAVDFVFSPIVPAILRAKVTVFVELYKSQHELKRYRTQLQGLVQERTTALTAINRELEAFNYFVSHDLRAPLLAIDTIAQSLMDNPEVVSDATKDQIMRLRRTSKQMMALFDGMQTLFRLTGGDIRREKVDINRIATEIGAHCQAQEPKRRVDFRVEEGLTASGDAGLVRILLTNLISNAWKFTRDKPQPVITIGSERVAGENRLFVRDNGVGFDMIYAHK
;
A
#
# COMPACT_ATOMS: atom_id res chain seq x y z
N MET A 1 -28.33 6.10 21.44
CA MET A 1 -27.92 7.36 20.78
C MET A 1 -28.31 7.21 19.32
N PRO A 2 -29.23 8.04 18.79
CA PRO A 2 -29.70 7.85 17.44
C PRO A 2 -28.66 8.39 16.46
N GLU A 3 -28.52 7.63 15.39
CA GLU A 3 -27.67 7.84 14.24
C GLU A 3 -27.99 9.20 13.59
N ALA A 4 -26.96 10.03 13.42
CA ALA A 4 -27.01 11.10 12.45
C ALA A 4 -26.98 10.45 11.06
N GLU A 5 -28.14 10.09 10.54
CA GLU A 5 -28.35 10.02 9.09
C GLU A 5 -28.01 11.40 8.54
N GLU A 6 -26.74 11.57 8.14
CA GLU A 6 -26.32 12.62 7.25
C GLU A 6 -27.13 12.43 5.97
N THR A 7 -28.25 13.16 5.88
CA THR A 7 -29.02 13.34 4.66
C THR A 7 -28.02 13.57 3.54
N ALA A 8 -27.92 12.64 2.60
CA ALA A 8 -27.24 12.82 1.34
C ALA A 8 -28.01 13.87 0.54
N GLY A 9 -27.91 15.13 0.99
CA GLY A 9 -28.48 16.28 0.35
C GLY A 9 -27.90 16.38 -1.05
N ALA A 10 -28.77 16.72 -2.00
CA ALA A 10 -28.37 17.06 -3.36
C ALA A 10 -27.12 17.97 -3.30
N PRO A 11 -26.15 17.79 -4.22
CA PRO A 11 -24.94 18.61 -4.21
C PRO A 11 -25.33 20.09 -4.16
N PRO A 12 -24.62 20.91 -3.35
CA PRO A 12 -24.94 22.32 -3.23
C PRO A 12 -24.96 22.96 -4.62
N LEU A 13 -26.00 23.75 -4.87
CA LEU A 13 -26.19 24.44 -6.14
C LEU A 13 -24.95 25.32 -6.40
N PRO A 14 -24.32 25.23 -7.59
CA PRO A 14 -23.16 26.05 -7.89
C PRO A 14 -23.52 27.54 -7.85
N ASN A 15 -22.71 28.34 -7.17
CA ASN A 15 -22.90 29.79 -7.14
C ASN A 15 -22.26 30.43 -8.39
N ILE A 16 -22.96 31.39 -8.99
CA ILE A 16 -22.44 32.26 -10.04
C ILE A 16 -22.50 33.68 -9.51
N LEU A 17 -21.37 34.38 -9.50
CA LEU A 17 -21.30 35.78 -9.10
C LEU A 17 -21.45 36.67 -10.33
N ILE A 18 -22.40 37.59 -10.31
CA ILE A 18 -22.63 38.58 -11.36
C ILE A 18 -22.31 39.96 -10.77
N VAL A 19 -21.37 40.66 -11.37
CA VAL A 19 -20.87 41.95 -10.87
C VAL A 19 -21.04 43.02 -11.93
N ASP A 20 -21.93 43.97 -11.66
CA ASP A 20 -22.21 45.10 -12.54
C ASP A 20 -22.81 46.25 -11.70
N ASP A 21 -22.41 47.49 -11.96
CA ASP A 21 -22.95 48.66 -11.25
C ASP A 21 -24.33 49.07 -11.78
N ASP A 22 -24.70 48.64 -12.99
CA ASP A 22 -26.00 48.92 -13.61
C ASP A 22 -27.05 47.85 -13.24
N PRO A 23 -28.10 48.21 -12.46
CA PRO A 23 -29.14 47.26 -12.09
C PRO A 23 -29.92 46.70 -13.29
N ALA A 24 -30.02 47.42 -14.40
CA ALA A 24 -30.73 46.94 -15.58
C ALA A 24 -29.99 45.77 -16.24
N LYS A 25 -28.65 45.83 -16.28
CA LYS A 25 -27.82 44.74 -16.81
C LYS A 25 -27.86 43.51 -15.90
N LEU A 26 -27.86 43.68 -14.58
CA LEU A 26 -28.01 42.57 -13.62
C LEU A 26 -29.31 41.79 -13.86
N ILE A 27 -30.43 42.49 -14.08
CA ILE A 27 -31.73 41.86 -14.41
C ILE A 27 -31.64 41.08 -15.73
N ALA A 28 -31.00 41.66 -16.75
CA ALA A 28 -30.83 40.99 -18.05
C ALA A 28 -29.96 39.73 -17.94
N LEU A 29 -28.81 39.80 -17.26
CA LEU A 29 -27.92 38.67 -17.04
C LEU A 29 -28.61 37.56 -16.24
N ARG A 30 -29.36 37.93 -15.21
CA ARG A 30 -30.18 36.99 -14.44
C ARG A 30 -31.19 36.26 -15.31
N ALA A 31 -31.91 36.97 -16.17
CA ALA A 31 -32.87 36.36 -17.09
C ALA A 31 -32.19 35.41 -18.09
N VAL A 32 -31.00 35.76 -18.60
CA VAL A 32 -30.23 34.91 -19.51
C VAL A 32 -29.76 33.62 -18.84
N LEU A 33 -29.34 33.70 -17.57
CA LEU A 33 -28.74 32.59 -16.82
C LEU A 33 -29.72 31.75 -16.01
N ALA A 34 -30.94 32.24 -15.76
CA ALA A 34 -31.98 31.52 -15.02
C ALA A 34 -32.18 30.05 -15.45
N PRO A 35 -32.15 29.69 -16.76
CA PRO A 35 -32.31 28.30 -17.20
C PRO A 35 -31.21 27.34 -16.72
N LEU A 36 -30.06 27.84 -16.26
CA LEU A 36 -28.95 27.00 -15.78
C LEU A 36 -29.23 26.35 -14.42
N GLY A 37 -30.25 26.83 -13.69
CA GLY A 37 -30.60 26.30 -12.37
C GLY A 37 -29.45 26.43 -11.35
N ALA A 38 -28.57 27.40 -11.52
CA ALA A 38 -27.48 27.73 -10.59
C ALA A 38 -27.94 28.82 -9.60
N ASN A 39 -27.26 28.95 -8.47
CA ASN A 39 -27.54 30.03 -7.53
C ASN A 39 -26.86 31.31 -8.02
N LEU A 40 -27.64 32.32 -8.39
CA LEU A 40 -27.13 33.59 -8.88
C LEU A 40 -26.97 34.57 -7.73
N VAL A 41 -25.75 35.04 -7.51
CA VAL A 41 -25.40 36.06 -6.52
C VAL A 41 -25.03 37.33 -7.26
N GLU A 42 -25.64 38.44 -6.90
CA GLU A 42 -25.45 39.74 -7.56
C GLU A 42 -24.61 40.66 -6.66
N ALA A 43 -23.66 41.36 -7.24
CA ALA A 43 -22.86 42.39 -6.59
C ALA A 43 -22.86 43.67 -7.41
N ARG A 44 -22.97 44.83 -6.74
CA ARG A 44 -23.09 46.14 -7.43
C ARG A 44 -21.78 46.92 -7.55
N SER A 45 -20.67 46.34 -7.09
CA SER A 45 -19.33 46.93 -7.17
C SER A 45 -18.27 45.87 -6.93
N GLY A 46 -17.02 46.15 -7.31
CA GLY A 46 -15.88 45.27 -7.02
C GLY A 46 -15.70 44.99 -5.51
N ALA A 47 -15.89 46.01 -4.67
CA ALA A 47 -15.81 45.85 -3.21
C ALA A 47 -16.91 44.91 -2.66
N ASP A 48 -18.09 44.94 -3.24
CA ASP A 48 -19.20 44.06 -2.87
C ASP A 48 -18.96 42.61 -3.34
N ALA A 49 -18.45 42.44 -4.55
CA ALA A 49 -18.03 41.15 -5.08
C ALA A 49 -16.96 40.49 -4.18
N LEU A 50 -15.96 41.26 -3.75
CA LEU A 50 -14.92 40.80 -2.83
C LEU A 50 -15.47 40.42 -1.45
N ARG A 51 -16.62 40.96 -1.01
CA ARG A 51 -17.28 40.53 0.25
C ARG A 51 -17.99 39.19 0.09
N HIS A 52 -18.61 38.95 -1.06
CA HIS A 52 -19.23 37.66 -1.36
C HIS A 52 -18.19 36.54 -1.41
N LEU A 53 -17.04 36.79 -2.05
CA LEU A 53 -15.93 35.84 -2.13
C LEU A 53 -15.23 35.52 -0.79
N LEU A 54 -15.57 36.23 0.29
CA LEU A 54 -15.12 35.88 1.64
C LEU A 54 -16.03 34.83 2.32
N LYS A 55 -17.25 34.65 1.82
CA LYS A 55 -18.28 33.82 2.45
C LYS A 55 -18.52 32.54 1.66
N ASP A 56 -18.52 32.65 0.34
CA ASP A 56 -19.00 31.61 -0.56
C ASP A 56 -17.98 31.31 -1.66
N ASP A 57 -17.94 30.05 -2.08
CA ASP A 57 -17.23 29.60 -3.28
C ASP A 57 -18.11 29.76 -4.52
N PHE A 58 -17.50 30.08 -5.66
CA PHE A 58 -18.20 30.32 -6.92
C PHE A 58 -17.66 29.46 -8.06
N ALA A 59 -18.55 28.99 -8.92
CA ALA A 59 -18.21 28.27 -10.13
C ALA A 59 -17.60 29.19 -11.19
N VAL A 60 -18.11 30.42 -11.30
CA VAL A 60 -17.62 31.44 -12.22
C VAL A 60 -18.09 32.83 -11.77
N ILE A 61 -17.30 33.84 -12.12
CA ILE A 61 -17.58 35.25 -11.89
C ILE A 61 -17.77 35.93 -13.24
N LEU A 62 -18.92 36.59 -13.43
CA LEU A 62 -19.20 37.50 -14.53
C LEU A 62 -18.94 38.91 -14.04
N LEU A 63 -17.97 39.60 -14.65
CA LEU A 63 -17.44 40.85 -14.13
C LEU A 63 -17.48 41.93 -15.20
N ASP A 64 -18.27 42.99 -14.97
CA ASP A 64 -18.18 44.19 -15.82
C ASP A 64 -16.80 44.82 -15.67
N VAL A 65 -16.20 45.19 -16.79
CA VAL A 65 -14.92 45.89 -16.83
C VAL A 65 -15.07 47.32 -16.32
N ARG A 66 -16.19 47.99 -16.66
CA ARG A 66 -16.39 49.41 -16.35
C ARG A 66 -17.33 49.57 -15.17
N MET A 67 -16.76 49.81 -14.00
CA MET A 67 -17.50 50.14 -12.80
C MET A 67 -16.90 51.37 -12.11
N PRO A 68 -17.70 52.19 -11.41
CA PRO A 68 -17.22 53.31 -10.61
C PRO A 68 -16.31 52.86 -9.47
N ILE A 69 -15.36 53.73 -9.10
CA ILE A 69 -14.43 53.57 -7.96
C ILE A 69 -13.39 52.47 -8.19
N MET A 70 -13.83 51.27 -8.54
CA MET A 70 -13.01 50.08 -8.71
C MET A 70 -13.44 49.35 -9.98
N SER A 71 -12.56 49.31 -10.97
CA SER A 71 -12.81 48.63 -12.25
C SER A 71 -12.86 47.10 -12.10
N GLY A 72 -13.42 46.42 -13.10
CA GLY A 72 -13.41 44.97 -13.17
C GLY A 72 -12.00 44.39 -13.18
N PHE A 73 -11.04 45.05 -13.83
CA PHE A 73 -9.64 44.59 -13.84
C PHE A 73 -8.98 44.69 -12.46
N GLU A 74 -9.14 45.81 -11.76
CA GLU A 74 -8.66 45.95 -10.38
C GLU A 74 -9.34 44.95 -9.45
N THR A 75 -10.63 44.66 -9.69
CA THR A 75 -11.37 43.66 -8.92
C THR A 75 -10.79 42.27 -9.15
N ALA A 76 -10.56 41.88 -10.40
CA ALA A 76 -9.95 40.61 -10.75
C ALA A 76 -8.55 40.45 -10.14
N GLU A 77 -7.73 41.51 -10.16
CA GLU A 77 -6.40 41.51 -9.51
C GLU A 77 -6.50 41.20 -8.02
N MET A 78 -7.44 41.82 -7.31
CA MET A 78 -7.68 41.53 -5.88
C MET A 78 -8.21 40.12 -5.63
N ILE A 79 -9.02 39.57 -6.54
CA ILE A 79 -9.51 38.18 -6.47
C ILE A 79 -8.33 37.20 -6.60
N ARG A 80 -7.41 37.47 -7.54
CA ARG A 80 -6.22 36.64 -7.78
C ARG A 80 -5.20 36.68 -6.65
N GLN A 81 -5.15 37.75 -5.86
CA GLN A 81 -4.28 37.85 -4.69
C GLN A 81 -4.74 36.99 -3.49
N ARG A 82 -5.91 36.32 -3.57
CA ARG A 82 -6.48 35.55 -2.47
C ARG A 82 -6.44 34.04 -2.76
N PRO A 83 -5.75 33.23 -1.94
CA PRO A 83 -5.64 31.78 -2.15
C PRO A 83 -6.97 31.02 -2.26
N ALA A 84 -8.03 31.51 -1.61
CA ALA A 84 -9.35 30.87 -1.63
C ALA A 84 -10.09 31.05 -2.98
N SER A 85 -9.77 32.11 -3.74
CA SER A 85 -10.50 32.51 -4.96
C SER A 85 -9.59 32.73 -6.16
N GLU A 86 -8.28 32.53 -6.01
CA GLU A 86 -7.28 32.78 -7.05
C GLU A 86 -7.49 31.92 -8.31
N GLN A 87 -8.15 30.77 -8.18
CA GLN A 87 -8.46 29.86 -9.30
C GLN A 87 -9.88 30.02 -9.82
N THR A 88 -10.72 30.86 -9.21
CA THR A 88 -12.11 31.02 -9.64
C THR A 88 -12.16 31.61 -11.05
N PRO A 89 -12.84 30.97 -12.02
CA PRO A 89 -12.92 31.48 -13.38
C PRO A 89 -13.58 32.86 -13.44
N ILE A 90 -13.00 33.79 -14.19
CA ILE A 90 -13.55 35.13 -14.42
C ILE A 90 -13.84 35.28 -15.91
N ILE A 91 -15.08 35.65 -16.24
CA ILE A 91 -15.54 36.05 -17.57
C ILE A 91 -15.79 37.55 -17.52
N PHE A 92 -15.02 38.31 -18.30
CA PHE A 92 -15.24 39.75 -18.40
C PHE A 92 -16.39 40.06 -19.34
N VAL A 93 -17.26 40.98 -18.93
CA VAL A 93 -18.30 41.55 -19.78
C VAL A 93 -17.83 42.95 -20.21
N THR A 94 -17.69 43.17 -21.53
CA THR A 94 -17.14 44.43 -22.05
C THR A 94 -17.74 44.83 -23.41
N ALA A 95 -17.56 46.08 -23.83
CA ALA A 95 -18.00 46.57 -25.14
C ALA A 95 -17.00 46.19 -26.25
N PHE A 96 -17.52 45.93 -27.46
CA PHE A 96 -16.73 45.48 -28.63
C PHE A 96 -15.57 46.43 -29.01
N GLU A 97 -15.78 47.74 -28.88
CA GLU A 97 -14.81 48.79 -29.26
C GLU A 97 -13.54 48.80 -28.40
N GLN A 98 -13.53 48.09 -27.28
CA GLN A 98 -12.45 48.12 -26.28
C GLN A 98 -11.70 46.78 -26.18
N ALA A 99 -12.00 45.82 -27.06
CA ALA A 99 -11.43 44.48 -27.04
C ALA A 99 -9.93 44.50 -27.33
N GLU A 100 -9.49 45.15 -28.42
CA GLU A 100 -8.08 45.06 -28.86
C GLU A 100 -7.07 45.58 -27.82
N THR A 101 -7.38 46.65 -27.09
CA THR A 101 -6.46 47.24 -26.09
C THR A 101 -6.47 46.50 -24.75
N ASN A 102 -7.58 45.86 -24.38
CA ASN A 102 -7.78 45.28 -23.05
C ASN A 102 -7.68 43.75 -23.00
N LEU A 103 -7.64 43.08 -24.17
CA LEU A 103 -7.48 41.62 -24.26
C LEU A 103 -6.17 41.16 -23.59
N GLY A 104 -5.05 41.85 -23.83
CA GLY A 104 -3.75 41.52 -23.23
C GLY A 104 -3.79 41.55 -21.70
N ARG A 105 -4.28 42.66 -21.12
CA ARG A 105 -4.36 42.84 -19.67
C ARG A 105 -5.28 41.84 -18.98
N GLY A 106 -6.39 41.44 -19.61
CA GLY A 106 -7.28 40.45 -19.03
C GLY A 106 -6.69 39.04 -19.01
N TYR A 107 -5.98 38.62 -20.07
CA TYR A 107 -5.28 37.32 -20.05
C TYR A 107 -4.10 37.32 -19.08
N GLU A 108 -3.36 38.43 -18.94
CA GLU A 108 -2.30 38.58 -17.94
C GLU A 108 -2.81 38.48 -16.50
N LEU A 109 -4.04 38.93 -16.23
CA LEU A 109 -4.71 38.80 -14.94
C LEU A 109 -5.40 37.43 -14.75
N GLY A 110 -5.15 36.47 -15.66
CA GLY A 110 -5.69 35.12 -15.59
C GLY A 110 -7.20 35.05 -15.85
N ALA A 111 -7.77 35.98 -16.62
CA ALA A 111 -9.13 35.84 -17.10
C ALA A 111 -9.21 34.68 -18.09
N VAL A 112 -10.29 33.90 -17.97
CA VAL A 112 -10.46 32.71 -18.79
C VAL A 112 -11.16 33.06 -20.10
N ASP A 113 -12.04 34.08 -20.11
CA ASP A 113 -12.84 34.41 -21.28
C ASP A 113 -13.42 35.84 -21.25
N PHE A 114 -13.92 36.30 -22.40
CA PHE A 114 -14.62 37.58 -22.58
C PHE A 114 -15.99 37.37 -23.24
N VAL A 115 -16.96 38.19 -22.85
CA VAL A 115 -18.28 38.29 -23.48
C VAL A 115 -18.52 39.75 -23.87
N PHE A 116 -18.82 39.95 -25.15
CA PHE A 116 -19.04 41.29 -25.69
C PHE A 116 -20.51 41.70 -25.63
N SER A 117 -20.76 42.96 -25.30
CA SER A 117 -22.08 43.59 -25.41
C SER A 117 -22.32 44.09 -26.85
N PRO A 118 -23.53 43.90 -27.44
CA PRO A 118 -24.71 43.28 -26.83
C PRO A 118 -24.55 41.76 -26.66
N ILE A 119 -24.92 41.26 -25.48
CA ILE A 119 -24.71 39.87 -25.09
C ILE A 119 -25.63 38.96 -25.90
N VAL A 120 -25.04 37.97 -26.58
CA VAL A 120 -25.79 36.88 -27.21
C VAL A 120 -26.12 35.82 -26.13
N PRO A 121 -27.41 35.63 -25.75
CA PRO A 121 -27.77 34.78 -24.61
C PRO A 121 -27.28 33.34 -24.72
N ALA A 122 -27.31 32.77 -25.92
CA ALA A 122 -26.86 31.40 -26.17
C ALA A 122 -25.34 31.24 -25.91
N ILE A 123 -24.54 32.23 -26.29
CA ILE A 123 -23.08 32.20 -26.12
C ILE A 123 -22.72 32.33 -24.64
N LEU A 124 -23.32 33.30 -23.93
CA LEU A 124 -23.07 33.48 -22.50
C LEU A 124 -23.44 32.23 -21.70
N ARG A 125 -24.62 31.65 -21.95
CA ARG A 125 -25.03 30.40 -21.30
C ARG A 125 -24.06 29.27 -21.56
N ALA A 126 -23.62 29.08 -22.81
CA ALA A 126 -22.69 28.02 -23.15
C ALA A 126 -21.37 28.16 -22.37
N LYS A 127 -20.77 29.37 -22.34
CA LYS A 127 -19.54 29.64 -21.60
C LYS A 127 -19.70 29.38 -20.11
N VAL A 128 -20.76 29.88 -19.50
CA VAL A 128 -21.03 29.70 -18.06
C VAL A 128 -21.30 28.23 -17.71
N THR A 129 -22.01 27.49 -18.58
CA THR A 129 -22.33 26.07 -18.35
C THR A 129 -21.08 25.22 -18.17
N VAL A 130 -20.04 25.44 -18.99
CA VAL A 130 -18.77 24.72 -18.89
C VAL A 130 -18.15 24.86 -17.49
N PHE A 131 -18.12 26.08 -16.94
CA PHE A 131 -17.56 26.31 -15.61
C PHE A 131 -18.43 25.75 -14.49
N VAL A 132 -19.76 25.80 -14.64
CA VAL A 132 -20.70 25.18 -13.71
C VAL A 132 -20.51 23.66 -13.67
N GLU A 133 -20.36 23.01 -14.82
CA GLU A 133 -20.11 21.56 -14.92
C GLU A 133 -18.73 21.17 -14.37
N LEU A 134 -17.71 21.98 -14.65
CA LEU A 134 -16.37 21.78 -14.11
C LEU A 134 -16.36 21.89 -12.58
N TYR A 135 -17.03 22.89 -12.03
CA TYR A 135 -17.18 23.09 -10.58
C TYR A 135 -17.87 21.87 -9.92
N LYS A 136 -18.99 21.40 -10.51
CA LYS A 136 -19.67 20.19 -10.03
C LYS A 136 -18.74 18.98 -10.02
N SER A 137 -18.03 18.75 -11.13
CA SER A 137 -17.11 17.62 -11.29
C SER A 137 -15.96 17.66 -10.28
N GLN A 138 -15.40 18.84 -10.01
CA GLN A 138 -14.35 19.03 -9.00
C GLN A 138 -14.84 18.74 -7.58
N HIS A 139 -16.07 19.19 -7.24
CA HIS A 139 -16.67 18.91 -5.95
C HIS A 139 -17.00 17.42 -5.77
N GLU A 140 -17.54 16.76 -6.80
CA GLU A 140 -17.77 15.31 -6.78
C GLU A 140 -16.47 14.54 -6.60
N LEU A 141 -15.42 14.89 -7.35
CA LEU A 141 -14.11 14.25 -7.22
C LEU A 141 -13.52 14.44 -5.81
N LYS A 142 -13.65 15.63 -5.22
CA LYS A 142 -13.24 15.90 -3.84
C LYS A 142 -14.00 15.01 -2.85
N ARG A 143 -15.32 14.87 -3.00
CA ARG A 143 -16.16 13.99 -2.15
C ARG A 143 -15.73 12.53 -2.27
N TYR A 144 -15.57 12.03 -3.50
CA TYR A 144 -15.10 10.65 -3.72
C TYR A 144 -13.72 10.42 -3.13
N ARG A 145 -12.80 11.38 -3.27
CA ARG A 145 -11.46 11.29 -2.68
C ARG A 145 -11.52 11.18 -1.16
N THR A 146 -12.32 12.01 -0.50
CA THR A 146 -12.49 11.94 0.96
C THR A 146 -13.11 10.61 1.41
N GLN A 147 -14.12 10.12 0.70
CA GLN A 147 -14.74 8.82 1.01
C GLN A 147 -13.74 7.66 0.84
N LEU A 148 -13.01 7.63 -0.27
CA LEU A 148 -11.99 6.61 -0.53
C LEU A 148 -10.88 6.64 0.51
N GLN A 149 -10.42 7.83 0.92
CA GLN A 149 -9.43 7.97 1.98
C GLN A 149 -9.95 7.40 3.32
N GLY A 150 -11.21 7.66 3.67
CA GLY A 150 -11.84 7.07 4.85
C GLY A 150 -11.86 5.53 4.80
N LEU A 151 -12.30 4.97 3.68
CA LEU A 151 -12.38 3.51 3.50
C LEU A 151 -10.99 2.84 3.50
N VAL A 152 -10.00 3.45 2.85
CA VAL A 152 -8.62 2.96 2.86
C VAL A 152 -8.06 2.97 4.28
N GLN A 153 -8.32 4.02 5.05
CA GLN A 153 -7.89 4.12 6.44
C GLN A 153 -8.54 3.03 7.30
N GLU A 154 -9.85 2.83 7.20
CA GLU A 154 -10.58 1.78 7.91
C GLU A 154 -10.03 0.39 7.59
N ARG A 155 -9.87 0.08 6.30
CA ARG A 155 -9.31 -1.20 5.84
C ARG A 155 -7.88 -1.41 6.33
N THR A 156 -7.06 -0.37 6.32
CA THR A 156 -5.68 -0.43 6.82
C THR A 156 -5.64 -0.72 8.31
N THR A 157 -6.51 -0.07 9.11
CA THR A 157 -6.62 -0.34 10.55
C THR A 157 -7.10 -1.76 10.83
N ALA A 158 -8.09 -2.26 10.08
CA ALA A 158 -8.56 -3.64 10.22
C ALA A 158 -7.48 -4.67 9.85
N LEU A 159 -6.77 -4.47 8.73
CA LEU A 159 -5.68 -5.36 8.30
C LEU A 159 -4.53 -5.39 9.31
N THR A 160 -4.13 -4.23 9.82
CA THR A 160 -3.07 -4.16 10.83
C THR A 160 -3.46 -4.80 12.15
N ALA A 161 -4.74 -4.70 12.56
CA ALA A 161 -5.24 -5.41 13.73
C ALA A 161 -5.20 -6.94 13.54
N ILE A 162 -5.70 -7.44 12.41
CA ILE A 162 -5.68 -8.88 12.07
C ILE A 162 -4.25 -9.40 12.01
N ASN A 163 -3.32 -8.66 11.39
CA ASN A 163 -1.92 -9.08 11.34
C ASN A 163 -1.31 -9.20 12.74
N ARG A 164 -1.56 -8.24 13.64
CA ARG A 164 -1.09 -8.31 15.03
C ARG A 164 -1.68 -9.50 15.78
N GLU A 165 -2.96 -9.78 15.58
CA GLU A 165 -3.62 -10.93 16.20
C GLU A 165 -3.02 -12.25 15.71
N LEU A 166 -2.75 -12.34 14.40
CA LEU A 166 -2.11 -13.49 13.79
C LEU A 166 -0.67 -13.69 14.29
N GLU A 167 0.10 -12.62 14.44
CA GLU A 167 1.45 -12.66 15.03
C GLU A 167 1.42 -13.14 16.49
N ALA A 168 0.48 -12.62 17.29
CA ALA A 168 0.32 -13.04 18.68
C ALA A 168 -0.09 -14.51 18.80
N PHE A 169 -1.03 -14.97 17.96
CA PHE A 169 -1.44 -16.37 17.89
C PHE A 169 -0.27 -17.28 17.53
N ASN A 170 0.50 -16.92 16.50
CA ASN A 170 1.66 -17.71 16.10
C ASN A 170 2.72 -17.77 17.21
N TYR A 171 3.00 -16.64 17.88
CA TYR A 171 3.93 -16.62 19.01
C TYR A 171 3.47 -17.58 20.11
N PHE A 172 2.19 -17.51 20.50
CA PHE A 172 1.58 -18.40 21.50
C PHE A 172 1.75 -19.88 21.11
N VAL A 173 1.32 -20.26 19.91
CA VAL A 173 1.36 -21.66 19.44
C VAL A 173 2.80 -22.18 19.36
N SER A 174 3.73 -21.38 18.82
CA SER A 174 5.11 -21.82 18.59
C SER A 174 5.96 -21.87 19.87
N HIS A 175 5.72 -20.96 20.82
CA HIS A 175 6.52 -20.92 22.05
C HIS A 175 5.94 -21.79 23.16
N ASP A 176 4.63 -21.68 23.43
CA ASP A 176 4.03 -22.26 24.63
C ASP A 176 3.78 -23.76 24.47
N LEU A 177 3.69 -24.27 23.23
CA LEU A 177 3.61 -25.70 22.96
C LEU A 177 4.99 -26.38 22.88
N ARG A 178 6.07 -25.60 22.69
CA ARG A 178 7.44 -26.14 22.67
C ARG A 178 7.88 -26.62 24.04
N ALA A 179 7.58 -25.87 25.10
CA ALA A 179 7.92 -26.20 26.48
C ALA A 179 7.36 -27.57 26.95
N PRO A 180 6.05 -27.88 26.81
CA PRO A 180 5.52 -29.18 27.20
C PRO A 180 6.06 -30.33 26.34
N LEU A 181 6.34 -30.10 25.05
CA LEU A 181 6.94 -31.13 24.19
C LEU A 181 8.38 -31.46 24.57
N LEU A 182 9.17 -30.46 24.96
CA LEU A 182 10.52 -30.64 25.51
C LEU A 182 10.47 -31.39 26.84
N ALA A 183 9.51 -31.06 27.72
CA ALA A 183 9.32 -31.79 28.96
C ALA A 183 8.98 -33.27 28.72
N ILE A 184 8.07 -33.56 27.77
CA ILE A 184 7.74 -34.93 27.36
C ILE A 184 8.98 -35.66 26.82
N ASP A 185 9.78 -35.04 25.94
CA ASP A 185 11.00 -35.68 25.41
C ASP A 185 12.04 -35.93 26.50
N THR A 186 12.17 -35.02 27.48
CA THR A 186 13.11 -35.13 28.60
C THR A 186 12.72 -36.27 29.55
N ILE A 187 11.42 -36.36 29.91
CA ILE A 187 10.89 -37.46 30.73
C ILE A 187 11.09 -38.80 30.01
N ALA A 188 10.77 -38.83 28.72
CA ALA A 188 10.96 -40.01 27.89
C ALA A 188 12.44 -40.43 27.80
N GLN A 189 13.37 -39.47 27.71
CA GLN A 189 14.81 -39.74 27.73
C GLN A 189 15.27 -40.31 29.08
N SER A 190 14.87 -39.68 30.19
CA SER A 190 15.21 -40.12 31.56
C SER A 190 14.74 -41.56 31.85
N LEU A 191 13.56 -41.94 31.35
CA LEU A 191 13.06 -43.31 31.45
C LEU A 191 13.91 -44.31 30.65
N MET A 192 14.50 -43.90 29.52
CA MET A 192 15.40 -44.78 28.75
C MET A 192 16.77 -44.94 29.39
N ASP A 193 17.25 -43.93 30.12
CA ASP A 193 18.56 -43.94 30.76
C ASP A 193 18.59 -44.81 32.04
N ASN A 194 17.43 -45.30 32.51
CA ASN A 194 17.29 -46.30 33.58
C ASN A 194 16.77 -47.66 33.05
N PRO A 195 17.64 -48.47 32.41
CA PRO A 195 17.24 -49.70 31.72
C PRO A 195 16.75 -50.84 32.63
N GLU A 196 16.93 -50.75 33.95
CA GLU A 196 16.50 -51.79 34.91
C GLU A 196 14.99 -51.79 35.19
N VAL A 197 14.26 -50.72 34.84
CA VAL A 197 12.83 -50.54 35.19
C VAL A 197 11.90 -50.72 33.98
N VAL A 198 12.43 -50.80 32.75
CA VAL A 198 11.65 -50.62 31.52
C VAL A 198 11.68 -51.87 30.66
N SER A 199 10.52 -52.54 30.51
CA SER A 199 10.36 -53.67 29.60
C SER A 199 10.62 -53.28 28.13
N ASP A 200 10.97 -54.24 27.28
CA ASP A 200 11.22 -53.95 25.85
C ASP A 200 9.97 -53.41 25.12
N ALA A 201 8.77 -53.80 25.54
CA ALA A 201 7.52 -53.22 25.04
C ALA A 201 7.35 -51.75 25.47
N THR A 202 7.75 -51.41 26.69
CA THR A 202 7.72 -50.04 27.22
C THR A 202 8.78 -49.16 26.55
N LYS A 203 9.96 -49.71 26.20
CA LYS A 203 10.97 -49.01 25.41
C LYS A 203 10.44 -48.61 24.02
N ASP A 204 9.73 -49.50 23.32
CA ASP A 204 9.16 -49.18 22.00
C ASP A 204 8.10 -48.05 22.10
N GLN A 205 7.27 -48.06 23.14
CA GLN A 205 6.30 -47.00 23.41
C GLN A 205 6.97 -45.65 23.69
N ILE A 206 8.03 -45.63 24.49
CA ILE A 206 8.81 -44.42 24.78
C ILE A 206 9.47 -43.90 23.49
N MET A 207 10.07 -44.77 22.67
CA MET A 207 10.66 -44.35 21.40
C MET A 207 9.62 -43.78 20.42
N ARG A 208 8.41 -44.35 20.37
CA ARG A 208 7.30 -43.79 19.58
C ARG A 208 6.91 -42.39 20.07
N LEU A 209 6.73 -42.21 21.38
CA LEU A 209 6.40 -40.91 21.98
C LEU A 209 7.43 -39.83 21.62
N ARG A 210 8.72 -40.18 21.71
CA ARG A 210 9.81 -39.28 21.33
C ARG A 210 9.81 -38.93 19.85
N ARG A 211 9.55 -39.90 18.97
CA ARG A 211 9.41 -39.62 17.53
C ARG A 211 8.27 -38.65 17.26
N THR A 212 7.11 -38.84 17.89
CA THR A 212 5.96 -37.94 17.75
C THR A 212 6.26 -36.54 18.29
N SER A 213 6.89 -36.43 19.47
CA SER A 213 7.27 -35.12 20.04
C SER A 213 8.27 -34.38 19.14
N LYS A 214 9.29 -35.07 18.61
CA LYS A 214 10.25 -34.49 17.67
C LYS A 214 9.61 -34.06 16.35
N GLN A 215 8.64 -34.84 15.84
CA GLN A 215 7.87 -34.44 14.67
C GLN A 215 7.03 -33.18 14.92
N MET A 216 6.37 -33.07 16.08
CA MET A 216 5.64 -31.86 16.46
C MET A 216 6.55 -30.64 16.57
N MET A 217 7.72 -30.76 17.20
CA MET A 217 8.69 -29.65 17.27
C MET A 217 9.12 -29.18 15.87
N ALA A 218 9.39 -30.11 14.96
CA ALA A 218 9.74 -29.77 13.58
C ALA A 218 8.60 -29.07 12.81
N LEU A 219 7.34 -29.46 13.06
CA LEU A 219 6.18 -28.77 12.49
C LEU A 219 6.04 -27.34 13.03
N PHE A 220 6.26 -27.11 14.33
CA PHE A 220 6.23 -25.77 14.91
C PHE A 220 7.34 -24.88 14.35
N ASP A 221 8.57 -25.40 14.21
CA ASP A 221 9.67 -24.65 13.61
C ASP A 221 9.40 -24.32 12.13
N GLY A 222 8.77 -25.23 11.39
CA GLY A 222 8.30 -25.01 10.02
C GLY A 222 7.21 -23.94 9.94
N MET A 223 6.23 -23.96 10.86
CA MET A 223 5.17 -22.96 10.94
C MET A 223 5.75 -21.57 11.27
N GLN A 224 6.70 -21.49 12.20
CA GLN A 224 7.40 -20.25 12.54
C GLN A 224 8.17 -19.69 11.34
N THR A 225 8.74 -20.56 10.51
CA THR A 225 9.41 -20.17 9.25
C THR A 225 8.42 -19.59 8.24
N LEU A 226 7.26 -20.24 8.04
CA LEU A 226 6.22 -19.74 7.14
C LEU A 226 5.72 -18.35 7.54
N PHE A 227 5.52 -18.12 8.84
CA PHE A 227 5.09 -16.81 9.31
C PHE A 227 6.14 -15.70 9.13
N ARG A 228 7.43 -16.01 9.26
CA ARG A 228 8.50 -15.05 8.91
C ARG A 228 8.49 -14.72 7.42
N LEU A 229 8.16 -15.68 6.56
CA LEU A 229 8.03 -15.48 5.12
C LEU A 229 6.83 -14.62 4.73
N THR A 230 5.72 -14.72 5.45
CA THR A 230 4.48 -13.97 5.13
C THR A 230 4.39 -12.62 5.83
N GLY A 231 5.07 -12.42 6.97
CA GLY A 231 4.92 -11.22 7.81
C GLY A 231 6.11 -10.26 7.84
N GLY A 232 7.31 -10.68 7.45
CA GLY A 232 8.52 -9.84 7.51
C GLY A 232 8.93 -9.26 6.14
N ASP A 233 9.52 -8.06 6.15
CA ASP A 233 10.24 -7.55 4.98
C ASP A 233 11.44 -8.48 4.68
N ILE A 234 11.36 -9.25 3.60
CA ILE A 234 12.45 -10.11 3.14
C ILE A 234 13.60 -9.22 2.67
N ARG A 235 14.69 -9.17 3.45
CA ARG A 235 15.87 -8.38 3.10
C ARG A 235 16.77 -9.18 2.18
N ARG A 236 16.75 -8.86 0.89
CA ARG A 236 17.72 -9.44 -0.06
C ARG A 236 19.09 -8.81 0.14
N GLU A 237 20.02 -9.62 0.60
CA GLU A 237 21.44 -9.28 0.68
C GLU A 237 22.29 -10.35 0.00
N LYS A 238 23.58 -10.07 -0.16
CA LYS A 238 24.54 -11.07 -0.64
C LYS A 238 24.92 -11.97 0.54
N VAL A 239 24.49 -13.23 0.49
CA VAL A 239 24.70 -14.22 1.54
C VAL A 239 25.86 -15.13 1.15
N ASP A 240 26.79 -15.33 2.09
CA ASP A 240 27.90 -16.27 1.99
C ASP A 240 27.40 -17.69 2.32
N ILE A 241 27.24 -18.51 1.27
CA ILE A 241 26.75 -19.89 1.39
C ILE A 241 27.84 -20.79 1.97
N ASN A 242 29.12 -20.55 1.63
CA ASN A 242 30.25 -21.29 2.17
C ASN A 242 30.27 -21.27 3.68
N ARG A 243 30.18 -20.07 4.26
CA ARG A 243 30.21 -19.89 5.72
C ARG A 243 29.07 -20.66 6.38
N ILE A 244 27.84 -20.48 5.90
CA ILE A 244 26.65 -21.11 6.48
C ILE A 244 26.70 -22.64 6.36
N ALA A 245 27.03 -23.16 5.17
CA ALA A 245 27.10 -24.60 4.93
C ALA A 245 28.19 -25.28 5.77
N THR A 246 29.34 -24.62 5.93
CA THR A 246 30.45 -25.12 6.76
C THR A 246 30.08 -25.14 8.24
N GLU A 247 29.43 -24.09 8.76
CA GLU A 247 28.92 -24.05 10.13
C GLU A 247 27.93 -25.19 10.42
N ILE A 248 27.00 -25.45 9.50
CA ILE A 248 25.99 -26.52 9.64
C ILE A 248 26.68 -27.89 9.59
N GLY A 249 27.58 -28.12 8.64
CA GLY A 249 28.33 -29.39 8.53
C GLY A 249 29.15 -29.68 9.78
N ALA A 250 29.83 -28.66 10.33
CA ALA A 250 30.57 -28.79 11.58
C ALA A 250 29.65 -29.14 12.76
N HIS A 251 28.45 -28.55 12.82
CA HIS A 251 27.45 -28.89 13.84
C HIS A 251 27.00 -30.35 13.74
N CYS A 252 26.68 -30.84 12.54
CA CYS A 252 26.31 -32.24 12.32
C CYS A 252 27.45 -33.20 12.72
N GLN A 253 28.70 -32.87 12.35
CA GLN A 253 29.88 -33.66 12.71
C GLN A 253 30.12 -33.71 14.23
N ALA A 254 29.86 -32.63 14.95
CA ALA A 254 29.99 -32.56 16.40
C ALA A 254 28.96 -33.44 17.14
N GLN A 255 27.76 -33.61 16.59
CA GLN A 255 26.74 -34.50 17.16
C GLN A 255 27.06 -35.98 16.97
N GLU A 256 27.82 -36.34 15.93
CA GLU A 256 28.23 -37.72 15.62
C GLU A 256 29.77 -37.83 15.43
N PRO A 257 30.60 -37.67 16.48
CA PRO A 257 32.06 -37.56 16.35
C PRO A 257 32.74 -38.80 15.75
N LYS A 258 32.11 -39.97 15.90
CA LYS A 258 32.63 -41.26 15.40
C LYS A 258 32.34 -41.48 13.92
N ARG A 259 31.40 -40.73 13.35
CA ARG A 259 31.01 -40.84 11.95
C ARG A 259 31.88 -39.92 11.10
N ARG A 260 32.50 -40.46 10.05
CA ARG A 260 33.28 -39.65 9.09
C ARG A 260 32.49 -39.47 7.81
N VAL A 261 32.10 -38.24 7.52
CA VAL A 261 31.45 -37.85 6.27
C VAL A 261 32.42 -37.00 5.45
N ASP A 262 32.58 -37.32 4.18
CA ASP A 262 33.30 -36.48 3.22
C ASP A 262 32.40 -35.31 2.84
N PHE A 263 32.51 -34.23 3.59
CA PHE A 263 31.71 -33.02 3.46
C PHE A 263 32.48 -31.97 2.66
N ARG A 264 32.03 -31.71 1.43
CA ARG A 264 32.69 -30.82 0.48
C ARG A 264 31.83 -29.61 0.20
N VAL A 265 32.40 -28.42 0.32
CA VAL A 265 31.77 -27.15 -0.02
C VAL A 265 32.66 -26.44 -1.03
N GLU A 266 32.14 -26.19 -2.23
CA GLU A 266 32.84 -25.41 -3.26
C GLU A 266 33.16 -24.01 -2.74
N GLU A 267 34.33 -23.45 -3.06
CA GLU A 267 34.74 -22.12 -2.59
C GLU A 267 34.00 -20.97 -3.28
N GLY A 268 33.68 -19.91 -2.53
CA GLY A 268 33.12 -18.67 -3.08
C GLY A 268 31.62 -18.73 -3.45
N LEU A 269 30.87 -19.71 -2.97
CA LEU A 269 29.43 -19.79 -3.18
C LEU A 269 28.73 -18.63 -2.47
N THR A 270 27.97 -17.87 -3.25
CA THR A 270 27.16 -16.76 -2.74
C THR A 270 25.77 -16.81 -3.35
N ALA A 271 24.77 -16.35 -2.60
CA ALA A 271 23.39 -16.24 -3.06
C ALA A 271 22.83 -14.85 -2.75
N SER A 272 21.83 -14.42 -3.51
CA SER A 272 21.02 -13.25 -3.16
C SER A 272 19.79 -13.72 -2.38
N GLY A 273 19.65 -13.29 -1.13
CA GLY A 273 18.54 -13.72 -0.28
C GLY A 273 18.62 -13.12 1.12
N ASP A 274 17.62 -13.44 1.93
CA ASP A 274 17.64 -13.16 3.37
C ASP A 274 18.50 -14.21 4.07
N ALA A 275 19.51 -13.79 4.84
CA ALA A 275 20.45 -14.70 5.47
C ALA A 275 19.77 -15.71 6.43
N GLY A 276 18.69 -15.31 7.09
CA GLY A 276 17.91 -16.18 7.99
C GLY A 276 17.20 -17.29 7.21
N LEU A 277 16.50 -16.92 6.14
CA LEU A 277 15.79 -17.88 5.27
C LEU A 277 16.76 -18.83 4.56
N VAL A 278 17.88 -18.32 4.06
CA VAL A 278 18.93 -19.13 3.43
C VAL A 278 19.50 -20.15 4.43
N ARG A 279 19.75 -19.74 5.68
CA ARG A 279 20.20 -20.66 6.73
C ARG A 279 19.19 -21.75 7.02
N ILE A 280 17.89 -21.44 7.08
CA ILE A 280 16.84 -22.45 7.29
C ILE A 280 16.82 -23.46 6.15
N LEU A 281 16.87 -22.98 4.90
CA LEU A 281 16.92 -23.83 3.70
C LEU A 281 18.13 -24.77 3.74
N LEU A 282 19.33 -24.24 3.98
CA LEU A 282 20.56 -25.02 4.01
C LEU A 282 20.55 -26.02 5.17
N THR A 283 20.07 -25.64 6.35
CA THR A 283 19.93 -26.57 7.49
C THR A 283 19.04 -27.74 7.12
N ASN A 284 17.91 -27.50 6.47
CA ASN A 284 17.00 -28.56 6.04
C ASN A 284 17.66 -29.51 5.01
N LEU A 285 18.30 -28.96 3.98
CA LEU A 285 18.93 -29.78 2.93
C LEU A 285 20.13 -30.57 3.46
N ILE A 286 21.02 -29.92 4.22
CA ILE A 286 22.26 -30.53 4.74
C ILE A 286 21.94 -31.57 5.81
N SER A 287 21.01 -31.27 6.73
CA SER A 287 20.62 -32.24 7.78
C SER A 287 19.94 -33.46 7.17
N ASN A 288 19.16 -33.29 6.10
CA ASN A 288 18.60 -34.41 5.35
C ASN A 288 19.70 -35.23 4.68
N ALA A 289 20.61 -34.60 3.93
CA ALA A 289 21.76 -35.29 3.33
C ALA A 289 22.58 -36.07 4.37
N TRP A 290 22.81 -35.47 5.54
CA TRP A 290 23.50 -36.13 6.66
C TRP A 290 22.72 -37.33 7.20
N LYS A 291 21.41 -37.20 7.37
CA LYS A 291 20.54 -38.29 7.85
C LYS A 291 20.46 -39.45 6.86
N PHE A 292 20.31 -39.18 5.56
CA PHE A 292 20.07 -40.22 4.54
C PHE A 292 21.34 -40.91 4.04
N THR A 293 22.51 -40.41 4.42
CA THR A 293 23.82 -41.06 4.18
C THR A 293 24.26 -41.96 5.35
N ARG A 294 23.41 -42.17 6.38
CA ARG A 294 23.78 -42.86 7.63
C ARG A 294 24.35 -44.27 7.46
N ASP A 295 23.81 -45.04 6.52
CA ASP A 295 24.14 -46.47 6.36
C ASP A 295 25.13 -46.68 5.20
N LYS A 296 25.74 -45.60 4.66
CA LYS A 296 26.72 -45.68 3.58
C LYS A 296 28.14 -45.86 4.16
N PRO A 297 28.95 -46.78 3.61
CA PRO A 297 30.31 -47.04 4.10
C PRO A 297 31.25 -45.85 3.85
N GLN A 298 31.01 -45.07 2.80
CA GLN A 298 31.72 -43.81 2.51
C GLN A 298 30.70 -42.73 2.16
N PRO A 299 30.14 -42.04 3.18
CA PRO A 299 29.13 -41.02 2.96
C PRO A 299 29.79 -39.75 2.42
N VAL A 300 29.25 -39.23 1.32
CA VAL A 300 29.73 -38.02 0.63
C VAL A 300 28.58 -37.03 0.53
N ILE A 301 28.82 -35.79 0.93
CA ILE A 301 27.88 -34.67 0.78
C ILE A 301 28.64 -33.53 0.12
N THR A 302 28.11 -33.02 -0.99
CA THR A 302 28.72 -31.94 -1.76
C THR A 302 27.74 -30.78 -1.91
N ILE A 303 28.17 -29.58 -1.51
CA ILE A 303 27.47 -28.32 -1.80
C ILE A 303 28.27 -27.59 -2.88
N GLY A 304 27.60 -27.22 -3.96
CA GLY A 304 28.22 -26.56 -5.10
C GLY A 304 27.24 -25.74 -5.92
N SER A 305 27.73 -25.20 -7.02
CA SER A 305 26.93 -24.51 -8.02
C SER A 305 27.08 -25.15 -9.40
N GLU A 306 26.01 -25.13 -10.18
CA GLU A 306 26.02 -25.56 -11.57
C GLU A 306 25.21 -24.61 -12.45
N ARG A 307 25.61 -24.48 -13.71
CA ARG A 307 24.83 -23.74 -14.72
C ARG A 307 23.95 -24.70 -15.50
N VAL A 308 22.64 -24.55 -15.37
CA VAL A 308 21.65 -25.33 -16.12
C VAL A 308 20.70 -24.37 -16.81
N ALA A 309 20.57 -24.49 -18.13
CA ALA A 309 19.71 -23.64 -18.97
C ALA A 309 19.97 -22.12 -18.81
N GLY A 310 21.23 -21.73 -18.55
CA GLY A 310 21.63 -20.32 -18.40
C GLY A 310 21.45 -19.74 -16.99
N GLU A 311 20.83 -20.49 -16.07
CA GLU A 311 20.65 -20.08 -14.68
C GLU A 311 21.74 -20.69 -13.78
N ASN A 312 22.18 -19.93 -12.77
CA ASN A 312 23.08 -20.42 -11.74
C ASN A 312 22.27 -21.13 -10.66
N ARG A 313 22.47 -22.44 -10.48
CA ARG A 313 21.77 -23.26 -9.50
C ARG A 313 22.72 -23.70 -8.40
N LEU A 314 22.31 -23.49 -7.16
CA LEU A 314 22.98 -24.08 -6.01
C LEU A 314 22.39 -25.46 -5.75
N PHE A 315 23.24 -26.43 -5.44
CA PHE A 315 22.80 -27.79 -5.13
C PHE A 315 23.43 -28.29 -3.83
N VAL A 316 22.70 -29.20 -3.17
CA VAL A 316 23.21 -30.09 -2.13
C VAL A 316 23.03 -31.50 -2.66
N ARG A 317 24.14 -32.22 -2.83
CA ARG A 317 24.17 -33.57 -3.39
C ARG A 317 24.70 -34.53 -2.36
N ASP A 318 24.05 -35.67 -2.21
CA ASP A 318 24.50 -36.75 -1.34
C ASP A 318 24.51 -38.09 -2.07
N ASN A 319 25.27 -39.07 -1.55
CA ASN A 319 25.30 -40.43 -2.05
C ASN A 319 24.49 -41.42 -1.19
N GLY A 320 23.45 -40.91 -0.51
CA GLY A 320 22.62 -41.61 0.44
C GLY A 320 21.72 -42.67 -0.17
N VAL A 321 20.70 -43.08 0.58
CA VAL A 321 19.75 -44.13 0.15
C VAL A 321 18.89 -43.71 -1.05
N GLY A 322 18.86 -42.42 -1.41
CA GLY A 322 17.97 -41.87 -2.43
C GLY A 322 16.51 -41.88 -1.96
N PHE A 323 15.62 -41.42 -2.83
CA PHE A 323 14.17 -41.50 -2.63
C PHE A 323 13.49 -41.82 -3.95
N ASP A 324 12.39 -42.57 -3.87
CA ASP A 324 11.63 -43.03 -5.04
C ASP A 324 10.79 -41.86 -5.59
N MET A 325 10.97 -41.52 -6.88
CA MET A 325 10.32 -40.36 -7.53
C MET A 325 8.79 -40.43 -7.55
N ILE A 326 8.20 -41.60 -7.25
CA ILE A 326 6.75 -41.80 -7.12
C ILE A 326 6.15 -40.96 -5.97
N TYR A 327 6.96 -40.49 -5.01
CA TYR A 327 6.52 -39.64 -3.90
C TYR A 327 6.87 -38.15 -4.07
N ALA A 328 7.42 -37.71 -5.21
CA ALA A 328 7.85 -36.33 -5.43
C ALA A 328 6.70 -35.34 -5.75
N HIS A 329 5.47 -35.84 -5.95
CA HIS A 329 4.29 -35.07 -6.34
C HIS A 329 3.14 -35.08 -5.31
N LYS A 330 3.39 -35.44 -4.06
CA LYS A 330 2.37 -35.35 -2.99
C LYS A 330 2.62 -34.20 -2.03
#